data_AF-A0A8T4VZX3-F1
#
_entry.id   AF-A0A8T4VZX3-F1
#
_cell.length_a   1.000
_cell.length_b   1.000
_cell.length_c   1.000
_cell.angle_alpha   90.00
_cell.angle_beta   90.00
_cell.angle_gamma   90.00
#
_symmetry.space_group_name_H-M   'P 1'
#
loop_
_entity.id
_entity.type
_entity.pdbx_description
1 polymer ?
#
loop_
_entity_poly.entity_id
_entity_poly.type
_entity_poly.pdbx_seq_one_letter_code
_entity_poly.pdbx_strand_id
1 'polypeptide(L)'
;MKRGTDDKSLKRAINSFLLAQEDPTENLELLQKYLRKKGIADVSTEFLKKEIESQLEKRKEEKRLKKMETRLFKKENKNKKYRYGSAFCGNCSMYKDYQKECPYCGKLEMTR
;
A
#
# COMPACT_ATOMS: atom_id res chain seq x y z
N MET A 1 12.96 1.57 -30.06
CA MET A 1 13.06 0.77 -28.82
C MET A 1 12.47 1.59 -27.66
N LYS A 2 11.23 1.30 -27.22
CA LYS A 2 10.61 1.87 -26.01
C LYS A 2 10.46 0.71 -25.01
N ARG A 3 11.29 0.61 -23.98
CA ARG A 3 11.22 -0.46 -22.95
C ARG A 3 11.26 0.07 -21.50
N GLY A 4 11.00 1.36 -21.29
CA GLY A 4 11.17 2.00 -19.98
C GLY A 4 9.89 2.22 -19.17
N THR A 5 8.72 2.24 -19.82
CA THR A 5 7.44 2.67 -19.21
C THR A 5 6.54 1.53 -18.77
N ASP A 6 6.72 0.35 -19.36
CA ASP A 6 5.80 -0.78 -19.20
C ASP A 6 6.03 -1.50 -17.86
N ASP A 7 7.27 -1.59 -17.38
CA ASP A 7 7.62 -2.25 -16.11
C ASP A 7 7.07 -1.52 -14.88
N LYS A 8 7.19 -0.19 -14.82
CA LYS A 8 6.61 0.61 -13.72
C LYS A 8 5.09 0.56 -13.72
N SER A 9 4.48 0.57 -14.90
CA SER A 9 3.02 0.52 -15.06
C SER A 9 2.47 -0.86 -14.67
N LEU A 10 3.18 -1.93 -15.03
CA LEU A 10 2.89 -3.30 -14.62
C LEU A 10 2.97 -3.47 -13.10
N LYS A 11 4.07 -3.03 -12.47
CA LYS A 11 4.24 -3.08 -11.01
C LYS A 11 3.17 -2.30 -10.25
N ARG A 12 2.74 -1.15 -10.77
CA ARG A 12 1.62 -0.37 -10.19
C ARG A 12 0.29 -1.08 -10.33
N ALA A 13 0.01 -1.69 -11.48
CA ALA A 13 -1.22 -2.45 -11.69
C ALA A 13 -1.31 -3.66 -10.77
N ILE A 14 -0.22 -4.44 -10.66
CA ILE A 14 -0.13 -5.58 -9.74
C ILE A 14 -0.32 -5.14 -8.29
N ASN A 15 0.35 -4.07 -7.85
CA ASN A 15 0.19 -3.56 -6.48
C ASN A 15 -1.23 -3.06 -6.18
N SER A 16 -1.87 -2.38 -7.13
CA SER A 16 -3.23 -1.89 -6.97
C SER A 16 -4.21 -3.07 -6.88
N PHE A 17 -4.00 -4.10 -7.70
CA PHE A 17 -4.79 -5.33 -7.66
C PHE A 17 -4.64 -6.09 -6.34
N LEU A 18 -3.40 -6.24 -5.84
CA LEU A 18 -3.11 -6.84 -4.53
C LEU A 18 -3.75 -6.09 -3.35
N LEU A 19 -4.02 -4.79 -3.48
CA LEU A 19 -4.67 -3.98 -2.44
C LEU A 19 -6.20 -4.05 -2.52
N ALA A 20 -6.76 -4.33 -3.69
CA ALA A 20 -8.20 -4.30 -3.95
C ALA A 20 -8.88 -5.67 -3.85
N GLN A 21 -8.12 -6.74 -3.62
CA GLN A 21 -8.63 -8.12 -3.58
C GLN A 21 -8.28 -8.77 -2.23
N GLU A 22 -9.24 -9.49 -1.65
CA GLU A 22 -8.99 -10.36 -0.48
C GLU A 22 -8.12 -11.56 -0.88
N ASP A 23 -8.44 -12.20 -2.02
CA ASP A 23 -7.72 -13.35 -2.57
C ASP A 23 -7.20 -13.05 -4.01
N PRO A 24 -5.98 -12.48 -4.14
CA PRO A 24 -5.41 -12.08 -5.43
C PRO A 24 -5.11 -13.26 -6.37
N THR A 25 -4.97 -14.47 -5.83
CA THR A 25 -4.64 -15.68 -6.58
C THR A 25 -5.84 -16.28 -7.33
N GLU A 26 -7.07 -16.01 -6.90
CA GLU A 26 -8.28 -16.53 -7.58
C GLU A 26 -8.67 -15.67 -8.79
N ASN A 27 -8.33 -14.38 -8.76
CA ASN A 27 -8.79 -13.39 -9.75
C ASN A 27 -7.72 -13.00 -10.79
N LEU A 28 -6.73 -13.86 -11.04
CA LEU A 28 -5.61 -13.58 -11.94
C LEU A 28 -6.03 -13.27 -13.39
N GLU A 29 -7.10 -13.90 -13.87
CA GLU A 29 -7.63 -13.67 -15.22
C GLU A 29 -8.19 -12.25 -15.39
N LEU A 30 -8.74 -11.65 -14.31
CA LEU A 30 -9.20 -10.26 -14.32
C LEU A 30 -8.03 -9.29 -14.44
N LEU A 31 -6.93 -9.56 -13.74
CA LEU A 31 -5.70 -8.78 -13.86
C LEU A 31 -5.11 -8.89 -15.27
N GLN A 32 -5.08 -10.09 -15.85
CA GLN A 32 -4.60 -10.30 -17.21
C GLN A 32 -5.45 -9.55 -18.24
N LYS A 33 -6.78 -9.65 -18.15
CA LYS A 33 -7.71 -8.88 -19.00
C LYS A 33 -7.51 -7.37 -18.84
N TYR A 34 -7.30 -6.89 -17.62
CA TYR A 34 -7.04 -5.47 -17.35
C TYR A 34 -5.73 -4.99 -18.01
N LEU A 35 -4.65 -5.76 -17.87
CA LEU A 35 -3.34 -5.42 -18.45
C LEU A 35 -3.39 -5.39 -19.99
N ARG A 36 -4.08 -6.37 -20.60
CA ARG A 36 -4.36 -6.39 -22.05
C ARG A 36 -5.18 -5.17 -22.49
N LYS A 37 -6.30 -4.90 -21.82
CA LYS A 37 -7.19 -3.77 -22.15
C LYS A 37 -6.49 -2.41 -22.05
N LYS A 38 -5.56 -2.27 -21.10
CA LYS A 38 -4.78 -1.05 -20.91
C LYS A 38 -3.54 -0.97 -21.79
N GLY A 39 -3.23 -1.98 -22.59
CA GLY A 39 -2.04 -2.04 -23.42
C GLY A 39 -0.74 -1.98 -22.60
N ILE A 40 -0.78 -2.41 -21.32
CA ILE A 40 0.37 -2.33 -20.42
C ILE A 40 1.35 -3.46 -20.70
N ALA A 41 0.85 -4.70 -20.72
CA ALA A 41 1.66 -5.88 -21.00
C ALA A 41 0.77 -7.06 -21.39
N ASP A 42 1.26 -7.87 -22.32
CA ASP A 42 0.71 -9.19 -22.60
C ASP A 42 1.54 -10.23 -21.84
N VAL A 43 1.07 -10.59 -20.65
CA VAL A 43 1.77 -11.53 -19.75
C VAL A 43 0.93 -12.77 -19.51
N SER A 44 1.59 -13.91 -19.35
CA SER A 44 0.92 -15.16 -19.01
C SER A 44 0.39 -15.13 -17.57
N THR A 45 -0.66 -15.90 -17.32
CA THR A 45 -1.20 -16.12 -15.96
C THR A 45 -0.16 -16.73 -15.02
N GLU A 46 0.69 -17.63 -15.51
CA GLU A 46 1.79 -18.20 -14.74
C GLU A 46 2.80 -17.14 -14.28
N PHE A 47 3.14 -16.18 -15.15
CA PHE A 47 4.01 -15.07 -14.78
C PHE A 47 3.36 -14.18 -13.72
N LEU A 48 2.09 -13.81 -13.92
CA LEU A 48 1.33 -13.01 -12.95
C LEU A 48 1.21 -13.71 -11.59
N LYS A 49 1.00 -15.03 -11.59
CA LYS A 49 0.92 -15.84 -10.38
C LYS A 49 2.23 -15.78 -9.59
N LYS A 50 3.36 -16.10 -10.23
CA LYS A 50 4.68 -16.05 -9.59
C LYS A 50 4.98 -14.67 -9.01
N GLU A 51 4.64 -13.62 -9.75
CA GLU A 51 4.93 -12.25 -9.34
C GLU A 51 4.04 -11.80 -8.17
N ILE A 52 2.77 -12.21 -8.16
CA ILE A 52 1.84 -12.01 -7.04
C ILE A 52 2.29 -12.78 -5.80
N GLU A 53 2.67 -14.05 -5.94
CA GLU A 53 3.16 -14.87 -4.83
C GLU A 53 4.43 -14.25 -4.21
N SER A 54 5.40 -13.84 -5.04
CA SER A 54 6.62 -13.16 -4.55
C SER A 54 6.32 -11.86 -3.81
N GLN A 55 5.38 -11.05 -4.31
CA GLN A 55 4.96 -9.82 -3.65
C GLN A 55 4.22 -10.08 -2.32
N LEU A 56 3.40 -11.14 -2.26
CA LEU A 56 2.71 -11.55 -1.04
C LEU A 56 3.68 -12.03 0.03
N GLU A 57 4.69 -12.82 -0.34
CA GLU A 57 5.74 -13.24 0.59
C GLU A 57 6.52 -12.05 1.15
N LYS A 58 6.96 -11.12 0.29
CA LYS A 58 7.62 -9.87 0.72
C LYS A 58 6.77 -9.08 1.70
N ARG A 59 5.46 -8.92 1.43
CA ARG A 59 4.54 -8.21 2.35
C ARG A 59 4.35 -8.95 3.68
N LYS A 60 4.33 -10.29 3.68
CA LYS A 60 4.29 -11.08 4.93
C LYS A 60 5.55 -10.85 5.76
N GLU A 61 6.71 -10.84 5.10
CA GLU A 61 7.99 -10.60 5.75
C GLU A 61 8.10 -9.17 6.31
N GLU A 62 7.73 -8.14 5.53
CA GLU A 62 7.66 -6.76 6.00
C GLU A 62 6.71 -6.59 7.19
N LYS A 63 5.52 -7.23 7.15
CA LYS A 63 4.60 -7.23 8.31
C LYS A 63 5.22 -7.90 9.53
N ARG A 64 5.99 -8.96 9.34
CA ARG A 64 6.68 -9.67 10.43
C ARG A 64 7.80 -8.81 11.03
N LEU A 65 8.59 -8.16 10.19
CA LEU A 65 9.64 -7.21 10.60
C LEU A 65 9.06 -6.03 11.37
N LYS A 66 8.01 -5.37 10.86
CA LYS A 66 7.31 -4.30 11.58
C LYS A 66 6.77 -4.76 12.94
N LYS A 67 6.22 -5.98 13.03
CA LYS A 67 5.77 -6.56 14.31
C LYS A 67 6.94 -6.78 15.27
N MET A 68 8.11 -7.20 14.78
CA MET A 68 9.32 -7.37 15.59
C MET A 68 9.89 -6.02 16.05
N GLU A 69 9.99 -5.03 15.17
CA GLU A 69 10.35 -3.65 15.53
C GLU A 69 9.39 -3.10 16.59
N THR A 70 8.08 -3.26 16.40
CA THR A 70 7.08 -2.82 17.39
C THR A 70 7.26 -3.48 18.75
N ARG A 71 7.76 -4.73 18.80
CA ARG A 71 8.07 -5.42 20.07
C ARG A 71 9.37 -4.93 20.69
N LEU A 72 10.40 -4.66 19.89
CA LEU A 72 11.71 -4.20 20.35
C LEU A 72 11.68 -2.74 20.84
N PHE A 73 10.89 -1.89 20.19
CA PHE A 73 10.77 -0.46 20.53
C PHE A 73 9.62 -0.14 21.52
N LYS A 74 8.88 -1.15 22.01
CA LYS A 74 7.82 -0.98 23.03
C LYS A 74 8.34 -0.90 24.48
N LYS A 75 9.51 -0.30 24.70
CA LYS A 75 9.97 0.02 26.08
C LYS A 75 9.83 1.49 26.48
N GLU A 76 9.65 2.42 25.53
CA GLU A 76 9.33 3.81 25.86
C GLU A 76 8.47 4.43 24.77
N ASN A 77 7.15 4.50 24.98
CA ASN A 77 6.46 5.73 24.67
C ASN A 77 5.16 5.84 25.45
N LYS A 78 5.16 6.85 26.32
CA LYS A 78 4.07 7.27 27.20
C LYS A 78 2.77 7.35 26.40
N ASN A 79 1.70 6.79 26.97
CA ASN A 79 0.32 7.06 26.58
C ASN A 79 0.07 8.58 26.60
N LYS A 80 0.27 9.24 25.47
CA LYS A 80 -0.17 10.62 25.29
C LYS A 80 -1.67 10.57 24.99
N LYS A 81 -2.47 10.83 26.03
CA LYS A 81 -3.90 11.13 25.93
C LYS A 81 -4.06 12.35 25.02
N TYR A 82 -4.22 12.18 23.71
CA TYR A 82 -4.48 13.27 22.80
C TYR A 82 -5.98 13.43 22.58
N ARG A 83 -6.50 14.63 22.84
CA ARG A 83 -7.77 15.11 22.29
C ARG A 83 -7.70 14.96 20.76
N TYR A 84 -8.64 14.21 20.18
CA TYR A 84 -8.73 13.91 18.75
C TYR A 84 -8.67 15.18 17.88
N GLY A 85 -7.96 15.13 16.75
CA GLY A 85 -7.95 16.19 15.72
C GLY A 85 -9.08 16.01 14.70
N SER A 86 -9.10 16.78 13.61
CA SER A 86 -10.06 16.60 12.52
C SER A 86 -9.79 15.30 11.74
N ALA A 87 -10.84 14.65 11.22
CA ALA A 87 -10.71 13.42 10.43
C ALA A 87 -9.90 13.62 9.13
N PHE A 88 -9.96 14.83 8.57
CA PHE A 88 -9.26 15.23 7.36
C PHE A 88 -8.26 16.34 7.65
N CYS A 89 -7.12 16.32 6.96
CA CYS A 89 -6.15 17.40 7.07
C CYS A 89 -6.63 18.66 6.33
N GLY A 90 -6.74 19.80 7.02
CA GLY A 90 -7.08 21.09 6.39
C GLY A 90 -6.03 21.67 5.43
N ASN A 91 -5.03 20.89 4.99
CA ASN A 91 -3.96 21.33 4.09
C ASN A 91 -3.89 20.49 2.81
N CYS A 92 -3.90 19.18 2.96
CA CYS A 92 -3.85 18.25 1.82
C CYS A 92 -5.13 17.45 1.64
N SER A 93 -6.15 17.68 2.48
CA SER A 93 -7.46 17.01 2.46
C SER A 93 -7.40 15.48 2.57
N MET A 94 -6.25 14.92 2.93
CA MET A 94 -6.08 13.49 3.13
C MET A 94 -6.68 13.07 4.47
N TYR A 95 -7.33 11.91 4.49
CA TYR A 95 -7.88 11.29 5.69
C TYR A 95 -6.74 10.90 6.64
N LYS A 96 -6.75 11.42 7.86
CA LYS A 96 -5.67 11.24 8.85
C LYS A 96 -6.12 10.56 10.14
N ASP A 97 -7.28 9.92 10.11
CA ASP A 97 -7.81 9.09 11.21
C ASP A 97 -7.77 9.79 12.59
N TYR A 98 -8.20 11.05 12.62
CA TYR A 98 -8.24 11.91 13.81
C TYR A 98 -6.87 12.16 14.49
N GLN A 99 -5.75 11.84 13.82
CA GLN A 99 -4.42 12.18 14.29
C GLN A 99 -4.19 13.69 14.19
N LYS A 100 -3.55 14.32 15.18
CA LYS A 100 -3.23 15.76 15.10
C LYS A 100 -2.25 16.06 13.98
N GLU A 101 -1.27 15.19 13.77
CA GLU A 101 -0.35 15.28 12.66
C GLU A 101 -0.92 14.58 11.42
N CYS A 102 -0.83 15.22 10.25
CA CYS A 102 -1.18 14.56 9.01
C CYS A 102 -0.02 13.64 8.55
N PRO A 103 -0.25 12.32 8.40
CA PRO A 103 0.81 11.39 8.00
C PRO A 103 1.29 11.57 6.56
N TYR A 104 0.60 12.39 5.76
CA TYR A 104 0.92 12.65 4.37
C TYR A 104 1.73 13.93 4.15
N CYS A 105 1.45 15.00 4.92
CA CYS A 105 2.10 16.30 4.74
C CYS A 105 2.83 16.82 5.99
N GLY A 106 2.80 16.08 7.11
CA GLY A 106 3.46 16.46 8.36
C GLY A 106 2.82 17.64 9.09
N LYS A 107 1.71 18.20 8.59
CA LYS A 107 1.06 19.36 9.23
C LYS A 107 0.40 18.95 10.54
N LEU A 108 0.77 19.63 11.62
CA LEU A 108 0.21 19.44 12.96
C LEU A 108 -0.99 20.37 13.18
N GLU A 109 -2.14 19.80 13.55
CA GLU A 109 -3.28 20.57 14.03
C GLU A 109 -3.09 20.95 15.49
N MET A 110 -2.85 22.24 15.73
CA MET A 110 -2.90 22.82 17.06
C MET A 110 -4.37 23.10 17.42
N THR A 111 -4.95 22.23 18.26
CA THR A 111 -6.20 22.55 18.96
C THR A 111 -5.89 23.62 20.02
N ARG A 112 -6.53 24.80 19.94
CA ARG A 112 -6.59 25.77 21.05
C ARG A 112 -7.30 25.19 22.26
#